data_AF-K9Q6P6-F1
#
_entry.id   AF-K9Q6P6-F1
#
_cell.length_a   1.000
_cell.length_b   1.000
_cell.length_c   1.000
_cell.angle_alpha   90.00
_cell.angle_beta   90.00
_cell.angle_gamma   90.00
#
_symmetry.space_group_name_H-M   'P 1'
#
loop_
_entity.id
_entity.type
_entity.pdbx_description
1 polymer ?
#
loop_
_entity_poly.entity_id
_entity_poly.type
_entity_poly.pdbx_seq_one_letter_code
_entity_poly.pdbx_strand_id
1 'polypeptide(L)'
;MSENVSDLNKIIELPIDSLRSFDVVEKQFSDLGVLFANTVVLQPSNSLYLPEVGKMVLMGAPQNGWIEVTFTIPVLYFACSLTSSQHATIRAFDDVGEALCVFETEKCDHENSDPLVSSPPPNLPISLQAQNIQKVLLSSLDGQLVIHNVMFGF
;
A
#
# COMPACT_ATOMS: atom_id res chain seq x y z
N MET A 1 -36.86 -3.35 10.57
CA MET A 1 -36.43 -2.25 9.71
C MET A 1 -35.15 -2.69 9.04
N SER A 2 -35.25 -2.94 7.75
CA SER A 2 -34.19 -3.44 6.88
C SER A 2 -33.23 -2.28 6.60
N GLU A 3 -32.08 -2.27 7.26
CA GLU A 3 -31.00 -1.36 6.89
C GLU A 3 -30.42 -1.80 5.56
N ASN A 4 -30.31 -0.84 4.66
CA ASN A 4 -30.13 -0.99 3.23
C ASN A 4 -28.90 -1.82 2.86
N VAL A 5 -29.12 -2.83 2.02
CA VAL A 5 -28.10 -3.54 1.24
C VAL A 5 -27.62 -2.61 0.11
N SER A 6 -26.95 -1.50 0.45
CA SER A 6 -26.37 -0.56 -0.52
C SER A 6 -24.93 -0.14 -0.20
N ASP A 7 -24.35 -0.63 0.90
CA ASP A 7 -22.98 -0.28 1.31
C ASP A 7 -21.89 -1.20 0.71
N LEU A 8 -22.28 -2.27 0.00
CA LEU A 8 -21.41 -3.27 -0.65
C LEU A 8 -20.64 -2.78 -1.90
N ASN A 9 -20.51 -1.46 -2.11
CA ASN A 9 -19.84 -0.89 -3.28
C ASN A 9 -19.13 0.44 -2.99
N LYS A 10 -18.91 0.80 -1.73
CA LYS A 10 -18.24 2.07 -1.41
C LYS A 10 -16.73 1.88 -1.47
N ILE A 11 -16.12 2.36 -2.54
CA ILE A 11 -14.67 2.54 -2.63
C ILE A 11 -14.30 3.88 -1.98
N ILE A 12 -13.32 3.85 -1.08
CA ILE A 12 -12.79 4.99 -0.36
C ILE A 12 -11.35 5.19 -0.79
N GLU A 13 -11.01 6.40 -1.20
CA GLU A 13 -9.63 6.85 -1.44
C GLU A 13 -9.13 7.64 -0.23
N LEU A 14 -7.93 7.32 0.24
CA LEU A 14 -7.32 8.04 1.37
C LEU A 14 -6.78 9.41 0.91
N PRO A 15 -7.12 10.51 1.61
CA PRO A 15 -6.65 11.84 1.25
C PRO A 15 -5.20 12.08 1.70
N ILE A 16 -4.24 11.33 1.16
CA ILE A 16 -2.82 11.36 1.56
C ILE A 16 -2.22 12.77 1.41
N ASP A 17 -2.61 13.52 0.37
CA ASP A 17 -2.16 14.89 0.11
C ASP A 17 -2.63 15.92 1.17
N SER A 18 -3.54 15.54 2.07
CA SER A 18 -3.96 16.41 3.18
C SER A 18 -2.99 16.37 4.37
N LEU A 19 -2.08 15.39 4.41
CA LEU A 19 -1.09 15.23 5.48
C LEU A 19 0.13 16.15 5.28
N ARG A 20 0.92 16.34 6.34
CA ARG A 20 2.17 17.12 6.26
C ARG A 20 3.36 16.19 6.12
N SER A 21 4.31 16.53 5.24
CA SER A 21 5.54 15.74 5.06
C SER A 21 6.25 15.49 6.40
N PHE A 22 6.76 14.28 6.55
CA PHE A 22 7.41 13.72 7.75
C PHE A 22 6.47 13.39 8.92
N ASP A 23 5.15 13.52 8.77
CA ASP A 23 4.22 13.00 9.77
C ASP A 23 4.28 11.47 9.83
N VAL A 24 4.32 10.92 11.04
CA VAL A 24 4.12 9.49 11.28
C VAL A 24 2.65 9.17 11.03
N VAL A 25 2.38 8.18 10.18
CA VAL A 25 1.04 7.74 9.81
C VAL A 25 0.71 6.46 10.56
N GLU A 26 -0.18 6.57 11.55
CA GLU A 26 -0.67 5.45 12.34
C GLU A 26 -2.20 5.49 12.45
N LYS A 27 -2.75 6.64 12.85
CA LYS A 27 -4.18 6.81 13.17
C LYS A 27 -4.86 7.93 12.40
N GLN A 28 -4.15 8.59 11.49
CA GLN A 28 -4.65 9.75 10.73
C GLN A 28 -5.88 9.41 9.88
N PHE A 29 -6.11 8.12 9.57
CA PHE A 29 -7.26 7.63 8.83
C PHE A 29 -8.17 6.71 9.66
N SER A 30 -8.07 6.73 10.99
CA SER A 30 -8.86 5.86 11.86
C SER A 30 -10.37 6.08 11.73
N ASP A 31 -10.79 7.32 11.44
CA ASP A 31 -12.19 7.68 11.21
C ASP A 31 -12.76 7.05 9.93
N LEU A 32 -11.88 6.66 8.99
CA LEU A 32 -12.21 5.89 7.80
C LEU A 32 -12.05 4.37 8.01
N GLY A 33 -11.66 3.95 9.22
CA GLY A 33 -11.44 2.56 9.57
C GLY A 33 -10.10 1.98 9.12
N VAL A 34 -9.09 2.82 8.85
CA VAL A 34 -7.76 2.38 8.42
C VAL A 34 -6.69 2.81 9.40
N LEU A 35 -5.84 1.86 9.77
CA LEU A 35 -4.66 2.05 10.59
C LEU A 35 -3.42 1.66 9.80
N PHE A 36 -2.33 2.38 10.05
CA PHE A 36 -1.02 2.09 9.46
C PHE A 36 -0.02 1.71 10.55
N ALA A 37 0.95 0.88 10.20
CA ALA A 37 2.14 0.69 11.00
C ALA A 37 3.40 0.85 10.13
N ASN A 38 4.47 1.33 10.77
CA ASN A 38 5.76 1.61 10.11
C ASN A 38 5.61 2.48 8.85
N THR A 39 4.82 3.54 8.96
CA THR A 39 4.51 4.42 7.83
C THR A 39 4.77 5.87 8.19
N VAL A 40 5.43 6.59 7.28
CA VAL A 40 5.54 8.04 7.32
C VAL A 40 5.05 8.61 6.00
N VAL A 41 4.50 9.81 6.02
CA VAL A 41 4.17 10.53 4.79
C VAL A 41 5.35 11.38 4.37
N LEU A 42 5.64 11.45 3.07
CA LEU A 42 6.75 12.21 2.52
C LEU A 42 6.34 12.90 1.23
N GLN A 43 6.88 14.09 0.99
CA GLN A 43 6.92 14.67 -0.35
C GLN A 43 8.27 14.26 -0.99
N PRO A 44 8.28 13.37 -2.00
CA PRO A 44 9.52 12.92 -2.60
C PRO A 44 10.28 14.05 -3.30
N SER A 45 11.60 14.09 -3.12
CA SER A 45 12.49 14.97 -3.89
C SER A 45 13.14 14.27 -5.08
N ASN A 46 13.19 12.93 -5.05
CA ASN A 46 13.70 12.10 -6.12
C ASN A 46 12.59 11.78 -7.12
N SER A 47 12.83 12.09 -8.40
CA SER A 47 11.86 11.89 -9.49
C SER A 47 11.40 10.45 -9.65
N LEU A 48 12.20 9.47 -9.25
CA LEU A 48 11.84 8.04 -9.32
C LEU A 48 10.67 7.67 -8.41
N TYR A 49 10.47 8.43 -7.32
CA TYR A 49 9.43 8.15 -6.31
C TYR A 49 8.26 9.13 -6.40
N LEU A 50 8.23 9.99 -7.42
CA LEU A 50 7.12 10.92 -7.60
C LEU A 50 5.84 10.15 -7.94
N PRO A 51 4.73 10.44 -7.24
CA PRO A 51 3.45 9.84 -7.57
C PRO A 51 2.94 10.36 -8.92
N GLU A 52 2.17 9.53 -9.64
CA GLU A 52 1.52 9.97 -10.89
C GLU A 52 0.49 11.08 -10.65
N VAL A 53 -0.16 11.04 -9.49
CA VAL A 53 -1.20 11.97 -9.06
C VAL A 53 -0.90 12.40 -7.63
N GLY A 54 -1.09 13.69 -7.35
CA GLY A 54 -0.82 14.26 -6.02
C GLY A 54 0.64 14.66 -5.83
N LYS A 55 1.06 14.82 -4.58
CA LYS A 55 2.42 15.24 -4.19
C LYS A 55 3.01 14.37 -3.09
N MET A 56 2.16 13.74 -2.29
CA MET A 56 2.54 13.00 -1.11
C MET A 56 2.51 11.50 -1.35
N VAL A 57 3.46 10.79 -0.74
CA VAL A 57 3.50 9.32 -0.71
C VAL A 57 3.58 8.84 0.73
N LEU A 58 3.13 7.62 0.97
CA LEU A 58 3.38 6.88 2.20
C LEU A 58 4.63 6.01 2.01
N MET A 59 5.57 6.06 2.94
CA MET A 59 6.82 5.32 2.90
C MET A 59 6.94 4.39 4.10
N GLY A 60 7.51 3.21 3.89
CA GLY A 60 7.89 2.30 4.97
C GLY A 60 9.03 2.85 5.80
N ALA A 61 8.74 3.33 7.03
CA ALA A 61 9.71 3.91 7.95
C ALA A 61 9.17 3.92 9.40
N PRO A 62 10.04 3.87 10.44
CA PRO A 62 11.51 3.96 10.39
C PRO A 62 12.23 2.67 9.99
N GLN A 63 11.53 1.53 9.97
CA GLN A 63 12.09 0.28 9.47
C GLN A 63 11.91 0.26 7.96
N ASN A 64 13.01 0.23 7.21
CA ASN A 64 12.89 0.14 5.76
C ASN A 64 12.19 -1.17 5.35
N GLY A 65 11.54 -1.15 4.19
CA GLY A 65 11.13 -2.35 3.52
C GLY A 65 9.78 -2.94 3.95
N TRP A 66 8.95 -2.26 4.74
CA TRP A 66 7.55 -2.67 4.89
C TRP A 66 6.57 -1.55 5.26
N ILE A 67 5.30 -1.72 4.89
CA ILE A 67 4.15 -0.94 5.35
C ILE A 67 3.06 -1.96 5.70
N GLU A 68 2.44 -1.81 6.87
CA GLU A 68 1.24 -2.58 7.22
C GLU A 68 0.03 -1.65 7.24
N VAL A 69 -1.04 -2.12 6.63
CA VAL A 69 -2.36 -1.49 6.62
C VAL A 69 -3.32 -2.45 7.31
N THR A 70 -4.01 -1.98 8.34
CA THR A 70 -5.01 -2.75 9.07
C THR A 70 -6.35 -2.04 8.99
N PHE A 71 -7.40 -2.78 8.65
CA PHE A 71 -8.76 -2.28 8.62
C PHE A 71 -9.44 -2.55 9.96
N THR A 72 -10.34 -1.69 10.42
CA THR A 72 -11.14 -1.94 11.64
C THR A 72 -12.34 -2.83 11.35
N ILE A 73 -12.80 -2.84 10.11
CA ILE A 73 -13.84 -3.70 9.56
C ILE A 73 -13.25 -4.35 8.30
N PRO A 74 -13.40 -5.67 8.08
CA PRO A 74 -12.87 -6.33 6.91
C PRO A 74 -13.32 -5.67 5.60
N VAL A 75 -12.41 -5.59 4.64
CA VAL A 75 -12.67 -5.03 3.30
C VAL A 75 -12.63 -6.12 2.25
N LEU A 76 -13.32 -5.89 1.13
CA LEU A 76 -13.31 -6.78 -0.03
C LEU A 76 -12.22 -6.44 -1.04
N TYR A 77 -11.72 -5.21 -0.98
CA TYR A 77 -10.86 -4.61 -1.97
C TYR A 77 -9.79 -3.74 -1.33
N PHE A 78 -8.57 -3.83 -1.86
CA PHE A 78 -7.47 -2.91 -1.57
C PHE A 78 -6.71 -2.61 -2.86
N ALA A 79 -6.37 -1.34 -3.08
CA ALA A 79 -5.51 -0.94 -4.19
C ALA A 79 -4.59 0.21 -3.80
N CYS A 80 -3.48 0.30 -4.52
CA CYS A 80 -2.54 1.41 -4.43
C CYS A 80 -1.65 1.44 -5.67
N SER A 81 -0.92 2.54 -5.85
CA SER A 81 0.24 2.60 -6.74
C SER A 81 1.50 2.42 -5.91
N LEU A 82 2.36 1.47 -6.30
CA LEU A 82 3.60 1.12 -5.62
C LEU A 82 4.82 1.54 -6.43
N THR A 83 5.77 2.18 -5.75
CA THR A 83 7.13 2.32 -6.25
C THR A 83 8.08 1.66 -5.25
N SER A 84 8.92 0.75 -5.73
CA SER A 84 9.86 0.00 -4.89
C SER A 84 11.23 -0.01 -5.55
N SER A 85 12.30 0.13 -4.75
CA SER A 85 13.67 0.05 -5.25
C SER A 85 14.11 -1.38 -5.56
N GLN A 86 13.45 -2.37 -4.95
CA GLN A 86 13.76 -3.80 -5.07
C GLN A 86 12.46 -4.58 -5.32
N HIS A 87 12.58 -5.91 -5.47
CA HIS A 87 11.44 -6.82 -5.46
C HIS A 87 10.54 -6.57 -4.24
N ALA A 88 9.24 -6.47 -4.47
CA ALA A 88 8.23 -6.25 -3.45
C ALA A 88 7.17 -7.36 -3.45
N THR A 89 6.71 -7.69 -2.26
CA THR A 89 5.65 -8.67 -1.98
C THR A 89 4.54 -7.98 -1.20
N ILE A 90 3.31 -8.18 -1.65
CA ILE A 90 2.10 -7.61 -1.09
C ILE A 90 1.19 -8.77 -0.72
N ARG A 91 0.79 -8.84 0.54
CA ARG A 91 -0.02 -9.94 1.07
C ARG A 91 -1.24 -9.39 1.78
N ALA A 92 -2.41 -9.89 1.43
CA ALA A 92 -3.63 -9.67 2.20
C ALA A 92 -3.84 -10.83 3.18
N PHE A 93 -4.32 -10.52 4.37
CA PHE A 93 -4.62 -11.48 5.42
C PHE A 93 -6.02 -11.25 5.97
N ASP A 94 -6.62 -12.33 6.47
CA ASP A 94 -7.83 -12.26 7.29
C ASP A 94 -7.52 -11.92 8.76
N ASP A 95 -8.55 -11.99 9.60
CA ASP A 95 -8.51 -11.70 11.03
C ASP A 95 -7.75 -12.75 11.86
N VAL A 96 -7.62 -13.97 11.35
CA VAL A 96 -6.82 -15.04 11.96
C VAL A 96 -5.36 -15.05 11.49
N GLY A 97 -5.03 -14.22 10.49
CA GLY A 97 -3.68 -14.04 9.97
C GLY A 97 -3.31 -15.02 8.85
N GLU A 98 -4.28 -15.70 8.24
CA GLU A 98 -4.07 -16.52 7.05
C GLU A 98 -3.97 -15.63 5.80
N ALA A 99 -3.03 -15.96 4.91
CA ALA A 99 -2.85 -15.19 3.68
C ALA A 99 -3.97 -15.50 2.68
N LEU A 100 -4.77 -14.49 2.34
CA LEU A 100 -5.88 -14.60 1.40
C LEU A 100 -5.42 -14.49 -0.05
N CYS A 101 -4.50 -13.56 -0.32
CA CYS A 101 -3.90 -13.39 -1.63
C CYS A 101 -2.50 -12.79 -1.52
N VAL A 102 -1.68 -13.07 -2.53
CA VAL A 102 -0.30 -12.59 -2.64
C VAL A 102 -0.08 -12.02 -4.03
N PHE A 103 0.55 -10.85 -4.08
CA PHE A 103 1.08 -10.25 -5.29
C PHE A 103 2.59 -10.05 -5.12
N GLU A 104 3.35 -10.38 -6.15
CA GLU A 104 4.79 -10.19 -6.19
C GLU A 104 5.15 -9.41 -7.45
N THR A 105 5.98 -8.38 -7.32
CA THR A 105 6.55 -7.70 -8.48
C THR A 105 7.47 -8.67 -9.22
N GLU A 106 7.54 -8.58 -10.55
CA GLU A 106 8.45 -9.43 -11.33
C GLU A 106 9.89 -9.37 -10.76
N LYS A 107 10.50 -10.54 -10.54
CA LYS A 107 11.91 -10.63 -10.21
C LYS A 107 12.71 -10.34 -11.47
N CYS A 108 13.59 -9.35 -11.44
CA CYS A 108 14.63 -9.29 -12.46
C CYS A 108 15.54 -10.52 -12.33
N ASP A 109 15.54 -11.37 -13.35
CA ASP A 109 16.45 -12.51 -13.46
C ASP A 109 17.89 -12.00 -13.45
N HIS A 110 18.63 -12.35 -12.39
CA HIS A 110 19.99 -11.88 -12.12
C HIS A 110 21.06 -12.48 -13.03
N GLU A 111 20.70 -13.15 -14.13
CA GLU A 111 21.68 -13.85 -14.97
C GLU A 111 22.16 -13.02 -16.18
N ASN A 112 21.54 -11.89 -16.54
CA ASN A 112 21.94 -11.17 -17.78
C ASN A 112 21.62 -9.66 -17.87
N SER A 113 21.50 -8.91 -16.77
CA SER A 113 21.04 -7.51 -16.88
C SER A 113 21.87 -6.50 -16.10
N ASP A 114 22.28 -5.46 -16.82
CA ASP A 114 22.85 -4.19 -16.36
C ASP A 114 22.18 -3.72 -15.04
N PRO A 115 22.92 -3.31 -13.99
CA PRO A 115 22.39 -2.88 -12.69
C PRO A 115 21.39 -1.69 -12.75
N LEU A 116 21.19 -1.10 -13.92
CA LEU A 116 20.14 -0.11 -14.19
C LEU A 116 18.76 -0.71 -14.52
N VAL A 117 18.63 -2.05 -14.64
CA VAL A 117 17.42 -2.77 -15.08
C VAL A 117 17.02 -3.81 -14.03
N SER A 118 16.94 -3.44 -12.75
CA SER A 118 16.68 -4.40 -11.65
C SER A 118 15.56 -4.02 -10.68
N SER A 119 14.94 -2.86 -10.85
CA SER A 119 13.81 -2.41 -10.04
C SER A 119 12.49 -2.50 -10.81
N PRO A 120 11.36 -2.80 -10.15
CA PRO A 120 10.03 -2.66 -10.75
C PRO A 120 9.84 -1.26 -11.37
N PRO A 121 9.00 -1.12 -12.41
CA PRO A 121 8.66 0.20 -12.93
C PRO A 121 8.03 1.04 -11.80
N PRO A 122 8.30 2.36 -11.76
CA PRO A 122 7.67 3.22 -10.78
C PRO A 122 6.16 3.28 -10.99
N ASN A 123 5.43 3.54 -9.90
CA ASN A 123 3.97 3.72 -9.86
C ASN A 123 3.17 2.51 -10.35
N LEU A 124 3.70 1.30 -10.11
CA LEU A 124 3.05 0.04 -10.46
C LEU A 124 1.67 -0.05 -9.78
N PRO A 125 0.55 -0.10 -10.53
CA PRO A 125 -0.77 -0.24 -9.94
C PRO A 125 -0.97 -1.65 -9.39
N ILE A 126 -1.47 -1.73 -8.16
CA ILE A 126 -1.76 -2.98 -7.45
C ILE A 126 -3.22 -2.98 -7.03
N SER A 127 -3.86 -4.13 -7.18
CA SER A 127 -5.23 -4.36 -6.74
C SER A 127 -5.35 -5.79 -6.17
N LEU A 128 -5.93 -5.89 -4.98
CA LEU A 128 -6.21 -7.14 -4.29
C LEU A 128 -7.72 -7.25 -4.05
N GLN A 129 -8.26 -8.46 -4.21
CA GLN A 129 -9.66 -8.77 -3.94
C GLN A 129 -9.76 -10.09 -3.19
N ALA A 130 -10.43 -10.09 -2.03
CA ALA A 130 -10.72 -11.27 -1.23
C ALA A 130 -11.89 -10.97 -0.27
N GLN A 131 -12.54 -11.99 0.30
CA GLN A 131 -13.79 -11.80 1.04
C GLN A 131 -13.67 -11.17 2.43
N ASN A 132 -12.48 -11.13 3.02
CA ASN A 132 -12.31 -10.77 4.44
C ASN A 132 -10.93 -10.15 4.70
N ILE A 133 -10.50 -9.18 3.88
CA ILE A 133 -9.18 -8.55 4.07
C ILE A 133 -9.22 -7.71 5.35
N GLN A 134 -8.56 -8.20 6.40
CA GLN A 134 -8.38 -7.47 7.65
C GLN A 134 -7.07 -6.67 7.64
N LYS A 135 -6.06 -7.19 6.94
CA LYS A 135 -4.71 -6.63 6.94
C LYS A 135 -4.07 -6.77 5.57
N VAL A 136 -3.29 -5.77 5.16
CA VAL A 136 -2.39 -5.82 4.01
C VAL A 136 -0.98 -5.50 4.47
N LEU A 137 -0.03 -6.37 4.14
CA LEU A 137 1.39 -6.14 4.35
C LEU A 137 2.07 -5.95 2.99
N LEU A 138 2.62 -4.77 2.79
CA LEU A 138 3.52 -4.48 1.69
C LEU A 138 4.95 -4.58 2.20
N SER A 139 5.82 -5.28 1.49
CA SER A 139 7.21 -5.46 1.90
C SER A 139 8.15 -5.48 0.72
N SER A 140 9.36 -5.00 0.90
CA SER A 140 10.46 -5.10 -0.05
C SER A 140 11.72 -5.55 0.69
N LEU A 141 12.35 -6.61 0.19
CA LEU A 141 13.55 -7.15 0.83
C LEU A 141 14.71 -6.17 0.66
N ASP A 142 15.11 -5.53 1.76
CA ASP A 142 16.20 -4.56 1.85
C ASP A 142 16.03 -3.30 0.96
N GLY A 143 14.80 -3.04 0.49
CA GLY A 143 14.46 -1.94 -0.40
C GLY A 143 13.72 -0.79 0.27
N GLN A 144 13.71 0.37 -0.38
CA GLN A 144 12.74 1.42 -0.11
C GLN A 144 11.45 1.11 -0.86
N LEU A 145 10.32 1.31 -0.20
CA LEU A 145 9.01 1.22 -0.84
C LEU A 145 8.16 2.41 -0.44
N VAL A 146 7.45 2.93 -1.42
CA VAL A 146 6.45 3.98 -1.24
C VAL A 146 5.16 3.61 -1.95
N ILE A 147 4.04 4.02 -1.37
CA ILE A 147 2.72 3.88 -1.98
C ILE A 147 1.99 5.21 -2.03
N HIS A 148 1.11 5.36 -3.01
CA HIS A 148 0.15 6.45 -3.10
C HIS A 148 -1.16 5.95 -3.72
N ASN A 149 -2.16 6.84 -3.84
CA ASN A 149 -3.50 6.51 -4.35
C ASN A 149 -4.10 5.28 -3.64
N VAL A 150 -4.00 5.25 -2.31
CA VAL A 150 -4.47 4.10 -1.52
C VAL A 150 -5.99 4.11 -1.48
N MET A 151 -6.59 3.01 -1.93
CA MET A 151 -8.02 2.82 -2.00
C MET A 151 -8.42 1.49 -1.35
N PHE A 152 -9.61 1.44 -0.78
CA PHE A 152 -10.21 0.20 -0.24
C PHE A 152 -11.73 0.23 -0.34
N GLY A 153 -12.39 -0.92 -0.25
CA GLY A 153 -13.86 -1.00 -0.33
C GLY A 153 -14.45 -2.21 0.38
N PHE A 154 -15.69 -2.07 0.84
CA PHE A 154 -16.46 -3.06 1.61
C PHE A 154 -17.40 -3.89 0.75
#